data_AF-A0A109V3U8-F1
#
_entry.id   AF-A0A109V3U8-F1
#
_cell.length_a   1.000
_cell.length_b   1.000
_cell.length_c   1.000
_cell.angle_alpha   90.00
_cell.angle_beta   90.00
_cell.angle_gamma   90.00
#
_symmetry.space_group_name_H-M   'P 1'
#
loop_
_entity.id
_entity.type
_entity.pdbx_description
1 polymer ?
#
loop_
_entity_poly.entity_id
_entity_poly.type
_entity_poly.pdbx_seq_one_letter_code
_entity_poly.pdbx_strand_id
1 'polypeptide(L)'
;MERYLTPSEVAEILGMSRSGVIKWIREGKIKAIEINGRWRIPYSEVERLLSGGKAKQVAIYARVSSNAQKDDLERQLNALRDWVKKALGEVSVIEVKDIGSGLKEDRRGLKKLLELAKRRQIDAIVVAYKERLTLFGFQYLVELFKAYGVNVIIALQEEPKDHMQELEEDFVEVVKSFASRIYGHRSHEYERVVRCVEDAGKDD
;
A
#
# COMPACT_ATOMS: atom_id res chain seq x y z
N MET A 1 13.87 19.41 1.06
CA MET A 1 13.24 20.38 0.12
C MET A 1 13.30 19.76 -1.26
N GLU A 2 12.17 19.61 -1.94
CA GLU A 2 12.12 19.06 -3.30
C GLU A 2 12.63 20.11 -4.30
N ARG A 3 13.59 19.74 -5.15
CA ARG A 3 14.13 20.61 -6.20
C ARG A 3 13.19 20.60 -7.40
N TYR A 4 12.84 21.78 -7.91
CA TYR A 4 12.03 21.93 -9.11
C TYR A 4 12.86 22.46 -10.26
N LEU A 5 12.69 21.82 -11.43
CA LEU A 5 13.39 22.14 -12.67
C LEU A 5 12.43 22.76 -13.68
N THR A 6 12.98 23.58 -14.57
CA THR A 6 12.30 24.10 -15.75
C THR A 6 12.24 23.05 -16.85
N PRO A 7 11.30 23.15 -17.81
CA PRO A 7 11.28 22.26 -18.97
C PRO A 7 12.56 22.27 -19.79
N SER A 8 13.35 23.36 -19.77
CA SER A 8 14.64 23.44 -20.44
C SER A 8 15.70 22.60 -19.74
N GLU A 9 15.81 22.70 -18.41
CA GLU A 9 16.75 21.89 -17.63
C GLU A 9 16.42 20.40 -17.74
N VAL A 10 15.14 20.03 -17.72
CA VAL A 10 14.72 18.63 -17.91
C VAL A 10 15.01 18.15 -19.33
N ALA A 11 14.87 19.01 -20.33
CA ALA A 11 15.20 18.69 -21.72
C ALA A 11 16.69 18.37 -21.88
N GLU A 12 17.58 19.17 -21.26
CA GLU A 12 19.02 18.91 -21.23
C GLU A 12 19.35 17.57 -20.56
N ILE A 13 18.75 17.31 -19.39
CA ILE A 13 18.99 16.08 -18.63
C ILE A 13 18.51 14.83 -19.38
N LEU A 14 17.35 14.90 -20.02
CA LEU A 14 16.75 13.77 -20.75
C LEU A 14 17.27 13.62 -22.19
N GLY A 15 18.13 14.54 -22.66
CA GLY A 15 18.56 14.58 -24.06
C GLY A 15 17.41 14.81 -25.04
N MET A 16 16.36 15.52 -24.62
CA MET A 16 15.15 15.81 -25.39
C MET A 16 15.09 17.29 -25.80
N SER A 17 14.19 17.63 -26.73
CA SER A 17 13.86 19.03 -26.99
C SER A 17 12.90 19.57 -25.93
N ARG A 18 13.02 20.87 -25.60
CA ARG A 18 12.09 21.57 -24.68
C ARG A 18 10.63 21.43 -25.10
N SER A 19 10.34 21.47 -26.41
CA SER A 19 9.00 21.26 -26.95
C SER A 19 8.50 19.84 -26.71
N GLY A 20 9.38 18.83 -26.79
CA GLY A 20 9.07 17.44 -26.44
C GLY A 20 8.70 17.28 -24.96
N VAL A 21 9.44 17.92 -24.06
CA VAL A 21 9.12 17.93 -22.62
C VAL A 21 7.75 18.57 -22.37
N ILE A 22 7.45 19.74 -22.98
CA ILE A 22 6.15 20.40 -22.84
C ILE A 22 5.01 19.53 -23.41
N LYS A 23 5.25 18.85 -24.53
CA LYS A 23 4.29 17.90 -25.11
C LYS A 23 3.98 16.78 -24.12
N TRP A 24 5.00 16.18 -23.52
CA TRP A 24 4.81 15.11 -22.54
C TRP A 24 4.14 15.55 -21.24
N ILE A 25 4.36 16.79 -20.80
CA ILE A 25 3.60 17.38 -19.68
C ILE A 25 2.11 17.46 -20.05
N ARG A 26 1.78 17.98 -21.23
CA ARG A 26 0.39 18.11 -21.71
C ARG A 26 -0.29 16.75 -21.92
N GLU A 27 0.47 15.74 -22.33
CA GLU A 27 0.02 14.35 -22.46
C GLU A 27 -0.07 13.61 -21.12
N GLY A 28 0.33 14.24 -20.00
CA GLY A 28 0.33 13.63 -18.67
C GLY A 28 1.45 12.60 -18.43
N LYS A 29 2.40 12.48 -19.35
CA LYS A 29 3.56 11.56 -19.24
C LYS A 29 4.64 12.08 -18.29
N ILE A 30 4.72 13.39 -18.10
CA ILE A 30 5.59 14.05 -17.12
C ILE A 30 4.71 14.79 -16.12
N LYS A 31 4.83 14.43 -14.83
CA LYS A 31 4.20 15.18 -13.74
C LYS A 31 4.90 16.52 -13.56
N ALA A 32 4.17 17.61 -13.81
CA ALA A 32 4.64 18.97 -13.59
C ALA A 32 3.58 19.78 -12.83
N ILE A 33 4.03 20.79 -12.10
CA ILE A 33 3.18 21.80 -11.48
C ILE A 33 3.33 23.12 -12.21
N GLU A 34 2.26 23.90 -12.27
CA GLU A 34 2.31 25.25 -12.83
C GLU A 34 2.47 26.27 -11.71
N ILE A 35 3.51 27.10 -11.79
CA ILE A 35 3.76 28.20 -10.85
C ILE A 35 3.88 29.48 -11.68
N ASN A 36 2.95 30.42 -11.47
CA ASN A 36 2.90 31.71 -12.17
C ASN A 36 2.94 31.55 -13.71
N GLY A 37 2.12 30.66 -14.27
CA GLY A 37 2.05 30.43 -15.72
C GLY A 37 3.26 29.69 -16.31
N ARG A 38 4.13 29.11 -15.46
CA ARG A 38 5.33 28.40 -15.89
C ARG A 38 5.36 27.00 -15.30
N TRP A 39 5.59 26.01 -16.16
CA TRP A 39 5.81 24.62 -15.74
C TRP A 39 7.06 24.47 -14.88
N ARG A 40 6.95 23.67 -13.83
CA ARG A 40 8.00 23.23 -12.93
C ARG A 40 7.88 21.73 -12.73
N ILE A 41 8.95 21.01 -13.00
CA ILE A 41 9.00 19.55 -12.95
C ILE A 41 9.79 19.19 -11.68
N PRO A 42 9.22 18.40 -10.75
CA PRO A 42 9.97 17.92 -9.60
C PRO A 42 11.17 17.08 -10.05
N TYR A 43 12.31 17.19 -9.36
CA TYR A 43 13.50 16.39 -9.69
C TYR A 43 13.22 14.88 -9.61
N SER A 44 12.37 14.46 -8.66
CA SER A 44 11.90 13.08 -8.52
C SER A 44 11.24 12.53 -9.80
N GLU A 45 10.53 13.39 -10.55
CA GLU A 45 9.93 13.02 -11.82
C GLU A 45 10.97 12.86 -12.93
N VAL A 46 12.00 13.71 -12.95
CA VAL A 46 13.12 13.58 -13.89
C VAL A 46 13.88 12.29 -13.61
N GLU A 47 14.10 11.97 -12.34
CA GLU A 47 14.71 10.71 -11.94
C GLU A 47 13.86 9.50 -12.38
N ARG A 48 12.53 9.56 -12.27
CA ARG A 48 11.62 8.52 -12.77
C ARG A 48 11.78 8.32 -14.29
N LEU A 49 11.86 9.41 -15.05
CA LEU A 49 12.00 9.37 -16.51
C LEU A 49 13.36 8.82 -16.95
N LEU A 50 14.45 9.23 -16.30
CA LEU A 50 15.80 8.70 -16.53
C LEU A 50 15.90 7.19 -16.23
N SER A 51 15.03 6.67 -15.38
CA SER A 51 14.94 5.24 -15.05
C SER A 51 14.20 4.41 -16.11
N GLY A 52 13.75 5.04 -17.20
CA GLY A 52 12.86 4.41 -18.17
C GLY A 52 11.47 4.10 -17.61
N GLY A 53 11.02 4.81 -16.57
CA GLY A 53 9.73 4.58 -15.92
C GLY A 53 9.64 3.31 -15.08
N LYS A 54 10.75 2.59 -14.87
CA LYS A 54 10.83 1.47 -13.93
C LYS A 54 10.86 1.99 -12.49
N ALA A 55 10.14 1.32 -11.61
CA ALA A 55 10.20 1.60 -10.16
C ALA A 55 11.65 1.41 -9.69
N LYS A 56 12.26 2.46 -9.13
CA LYS A 56 13.61 2.40 -8.55
C LYS A 56 13.57 1.82 -7.15
N GLN A 57 12.52 2.15 -6.40
CA GLN A 57 12.36 1.73 -5.02
C GLN A 57 10.93 1.24 -4.77
N VAL A 58 10.82 0.00 -4.33
CA VAL A 58 9.56 -0.70 -4.09
C VAL A 58 9.47 -1.03 -2.61
N ALA A 59 8.33 -0.77 -1.98
CA ALA A 59 8.04 -1.34 -0.68
C ALA A 59 7.32 -2.68 -0.84
N ILE A 60 7.81 -3.74 -0.21
CA ILE A 60 7.00 -4.94 0.02
C ILE A 60 6.34 -4.83 1.39
N TYR A 61 5.07 -5.20 1.47
CA TYR A 61 4.30 -5.18 2.71
C TYR A 61 3.67 -6.53 3.00
N ALA A 62 4.00 -7.08 4.18
CA ALA A 62 3.45 -8.32 4.68
C ALA A 62 2.78 -8.09 6.04
N ARG A 63 1.72 -8.85 6.32
CA ARG A 63 0.95 -8.74 7.56
C ARG A 63 0.43 -10.13 7.97
N VAL A 64 0.42 -10.38 9.26
CA VAL A 64 -0.32 -11.48 9.88
C VAL A 64 -1.12 -10.95 11.06
N SER A 65 -2.21 -11.62 11.45
CA SER A 65 -3.04 -11.15 12.56
C SER A 65 -2.42 -11.41 13.93
N SER A 66 -1.66 -12.51 14.08
CA SER A 66 -1.08 -12.94 15.36
C SER A 66 0.44 -13.21 15.29
N ASN A 67 1.11 -13.11 16.46
CA ASN A 67 2.52 -13.51 16.59
C ASN A 67 2.72 -15.01 16.35
N ALA A 68 1.68 -15.83 16.51
CA ALA A 68 1.75 -17.26 16.22
C ALA A 68 2.06 -17.54 14.73
N GLN A 69 1.71 -16.60 13.85
CA GLN A 69 1.89 -16.71 12.39
C GLN A 69 3.19 -16.04 11.91
N LYS A 70 4.18 -15.84 12.80
CA LYS A 70 5.43 -15.15 12.44
C LYS A 70 6.22 -15.85 11.32
N ASP A 71 6.15 -17.18 11.25
CA ASP A 71 6.79 -17.94 10.18
C ASP A 71 6.11 -17.70 8.83
N ASP A 72 4.78 -17.54 8.82
CA ASP A 72 4.04 -17.16 7.62
C ASP A 72 4.41 -15.76 7.15
N LEU A 73 4.61 -14.82 8.09
CA LEU A 73 5.06 -13.46 7.76
C LEU A 73 6.38 -13.45 6.96
N GLU A 74 7.36 -14.29 7.34
CA GLU A 74 8.60 -14.38 6.55
C GLU A 74 8.43 -15.16 5.25
N ARG A 75 7.55 -16.16 5.19
CA ARG A 75 7.19 -16.82 3.93
C ARG A 75 6.58 -15.82 2.94
N GLN A 76 5.65 -14.98 3.40
CA GLN A 76 5.07 -13.90 2.60
C GLN A 76 6.15 -12.94 2.09
N LEU A 77 7.06 -12.49 2.95
CA LEU A 77 8.14 -11.59 2.53
C LEU A 77 9.06 -12.23 1.49
N ASN A 78 9.43 -13.50 1.65
CA ASN A 78 10.21 -14.23 0.65
C ASN A 78 9.48 -14.35 -0.69
N ALA A 79 8.20 -14.72 -0.67
CA ALA A 79 7.38 -14.80 -1.88
C ALA A 79 7.29 -13.43 -2.59
N LEU A 80 7.13 -12.35 -1.85
CA LEU A 80 7.10 -10.98 -2.39
C LEU A 80 8.46 -10.55 -2.95
N ARG A 81 9.57 -10.87 -2.28
CA ARG A 81 10.93 -10.60 -2.80
C ARG A 81 11.15 -11.30 -4.15
N ASP A 82 10.78 -12.57 -4.24
CA ASP A 82 10.94 -13.36 -5.47
C ASP A 82 10.02 -12.87 -6.59
N TRP A 83 8.78 -12.52 -6.25
CA TRP A 83 7.84 -11.93 -7.20
C TRP A 83 8.38 -10.60 -7.75
N VAL A 84 8.89 -9.71 -6.88
CA VAL A 84 9.46 -8.43 -7.29
C VAL A 84 10.65 -8.63 -8.21
N LYS A 85 11.58 -9.52 -7.87
CA LYS A 85 12.72 -9.84 -8.73
C LYS A 85 12.29 -10.33 -10.12
N LYS A 86 11.28 -11.20 -10.17
CA LYS A 86 10.78 -11.78 -11.44
C LYS A 86 10.00 -10.77 -12.28
N ALA A 87 9.13 -9.97 -11.66
CA ALA A 87 8.20 -9.08 -12.37
C ALA A 87 8.80 -7.69 -12.66
N LEU A 88 9.61 -7.16 -11.76
CA LEU A 88 10.16 -5.80 -11.83
C LEU A 88 11.67 -5.75 -12.08
N GLY A 89 12.37 -6.90 -11.94
CA GLY A 89 13.82 -7.00 -12.12
C GLY A 89 14.60 -6.58 -10.87
N GLU A 90 15.83 -6.10 -11.06
CA GLU A 90 16.66 -5.58 -9.97
C GLU A 90 16.19 -4.18 -9.57
N VAL A 91 15.40 -4.12 -8.50
CA VAL A 91 14.90 -2.88 -7.88
C VAL A 91 15.28 -2.84 -6.40
N SER A 92 15.44 -1.64 -5.84
CA SER A 92 15.65 -1.51 -4.39
C SER A 92 14.37 -1.87 -3.65
N VAL A 93 14.44 -2.80 -2.70
CA VAL A 93 13.27 -3.25 -1.92
C VAL A 93 13.37 -2.75 -0.48
N ILE A 94 12.33 -2.05 -0.02
CA ILE A 94 12.12 -1.72 1.39
C ILE A 94 11.11 -2.70 1.97
N GLU A 95 11.46 -3.35 3.05
CA GLU A 95 10.57 -4.28 3.71
C GLU A 95 9.80 -3.60 4.83
N VAL A 96 8.50 -3.81 4.82
CA VAL A 96 7.58 -3.30 5.85
C VAL A 96 6.70 -4.45 6.30
N LYS A 97 6.55 -4.62 7.61
CA LYS A 97 5.76 -5.69 8.19
C LYS A 97 4.96 -5.21 9.39
N ASP A 98 3.79 -5.82 9.59
CA ASP A 98 2.98 -5.66 10.78
C ASP A 98 2.50 -7.01 11.32
N ILE A 99 2.27 -7.04 12.62
CA ILE A 99 1.54 -8.10 13.31
C ILE A 99 0.32 -7.44 13.95
N GLY A 100 -0.86 -7.85 13.52
CA GLY A 100 -2.16 -7.32 13.94
C GLY A 100 -3.21 -7.40 12.82
N SER A 101 -4.47 -7.31 13.23
CA SER A 101 -5.66 -7.36 12.36
C SER A 101 -5.61 -6.37 11.18
N GLY A 102 -6.27 -6.74 10.08
CA GLY A 102 -6.49 -5.88 8.92
C GLY A 102 -7.43 -4.70 9.20
N LEU A 103 -8.22 -4.77 10.28
CA LEU A 103 -9.09 -3.71 10.79
C LEU A 103 -8.32 -2.58 11.47
N LYS A 104 -7.13 -2.86 11.98
CA LYS A 104 -6.35 -1.89 12.75
C LYS A 104 -5.73 -0.83 11.84
N GLU A 105 -6.27 0.37 11.79
CA GLU A 105 -5.79 1.43 10.89
C GLU A 105 -4.47 2.09 11.33
N ASP A 106 -4.14 2.00 12.63
CA ASP A 106 -3.01 2.70 13.23
C ASP A 106 -1.70 1.89 13.29
N ARG A 107 -1.66 0.78 12.52
CA ARG A 107 -0.51 -0.13 12.33
C ARG A 107 0.78 0.63 11.97
N ARG A 108 1.90 0.23 12.58
CA ARG A 108 3.19 0.94 12.44
C ARG A 108 3.76 0.81 11.04
N GLY A 109 3.67 -0.38 10.43
CA GLY A 109 4.11 -0.59 9.06
C GLY A 109 3.23 0.16 8.05
N LEU A 110 1.91 0.13 8.21
CA LEU A 110 1.01 0.94 7.36
C LEU A 110 1.33 2.45 7.44
N LYS A 111 1.55 2.99 8.65
CA LYS A 111 2.01 4.38 8.83
C LYS A 111 3.36 4.64 8.15
N LYS A 112 4.29 3.70 8.24
CA LYS A 112 5.59 3.77 7.56
C LYS A 112 5.42 3.82 6.04
N LEU A 113 4.54 3.03 5.44
CA LEU A 113 4.24 3.08 4.00
C LEU A 113 3.71 4.45 3.59
N LEU A 114 2.78 5.02 4.37
CA LEU A 114 2.24 6.35 4.12
C LEU A 114 3.33 7.43 4.17
N GLU A 115 4.25 7.37 5.14
CA GLU A 115 5.37 8.30 5.23
C GLU A 115 6.36 8.15 4.06
N LEU A 116 6.69 6.91 3.67
CA LEU A 116 7.54 6.63 2.50
C LEU A 116 6.91 7.20 1.22
N ALA A 117 5.61 6.97 1.03
CA ALA A 117 4.87 7.48 -0.13
C ALA A 117 4.80 9.01 -0.14
N LYS A 118 4.44 9.64 0.99
CA LYS A 118 4.38 11.09 1.14
C LYS A 118 5.72 11.77 0.85
N ARG A 119 6.84 11.12 1.23
CA ARG A 119 8.20 11.59 0.98
C ARG A 119 8.73 11.22 -0.41
N ARG A 120 7.93 10.53 -1.24
CA ARG A 120 8.30 10.04 -2.58
C ARG A 120 9.55 9.15 -2.54
N GLN A 121 9.67 8.34 -1.50
CA GLN A 121 10.79 7.40 -1.31
C GLN A 121 10.48 6.03 -1.90
N ILE A 122 9.26 5.79 -2.37
CA ILE A 122 8.86 4.55 -3.02
C ILE A 122 8.02 4.88 -4.25
N ASP A 123 8.12 4.06 -5.29
CA ASP A 123 7.36 4.17 -6.53
C ASP A 123 6.18 3.18 -6.56
N ALA A 124 6.30 2.08 -5.82
CA ALA A 124 5.26 1.07 -5.71
C ALA A 124 5.24 0.40 -4.34
N ILE A 125 4.07 -0.10 -3.96
CA ILE A 125 3.85 -0.98 -2.83
C ILE A 125 3.36 -2.31 -3.39
N VAL A 126 4.02 -3.40 -3.02
CA VAL A 126 3.64 -4.75 -3.42
C VAL A 126 3.14 -5.49 -2.18
N VAL A 127 1.91 -5.98 -2.27
CA VAL A 127 1.27 -6.82 -1.25
C VAL A 127 0.89 -8.16 -1.85
N ALA A 128 0.84 -9.18 -1.02
CA ALA A 128 0.48 -10.53 -1.48
C ALA A 128 -0.96 -10.54 -2.02
N TYR A 129 -1.89 -10.02 -1.23
CA TYR A 129 -3.34 -9.92 -1.50
C TYR A 129 -3.89 -8.66 -0.81
N LYS A 130 -5.11 -8.24 -1.15
CA LYS A 130 -5.66 -6.92 -0.78
C LYS A 130 -5.77 -6.74 0.75
N GLU A 131 -6.15 -7.82 1.41
CA GLU A 131 -6.47 -7.97 2.82
C GLU A 131 -5.22 -7.88 3.71
N ARG A 132 -4.02 -8.06 3.14
CA ARG A 132 -2.78 -7.72 3.88
C ARG A 132 -2.67 -6.24 4.10
N LEU A 133 -3.05 -5.44 3.10
CA LEU A 133 -3.00 -3.98 3.24
C LEU A 133 -4.04 -3.51 4.24
N THR A 134 -5.29 -3.94 4.07
CA THR A 134 -6.40 -3.61 4.98
C THR A 134 -7.62 -4.48 4.68
N LEU A 135 -8.46 -4.74 5.68
CA LEU A 135 -9.72 -5.44 5.48
C LEU A 135 -10.78 -4.56 4.78
N PHE A 136 -10.83 -3.26 5.10
CA PHE A 136 -11.78 -2.31 4.54
C PHE A 136 -11.09 -1.06 4.01
N GLY A 137 -11.71 -0.38 3.05
CA GLY A 137 -11.15 0.88 2.53
C GLY A 137 -9.90 0.70 1.64
N PHE A 138 -9.67 -0.50 1.10
CA PHE A 138 -8.56 -0.77 0.18
C PHE A 138 -8.52 0.24 -0.97
N GLN A 139 -9.66 0.52 -1.61
CA GLN A 139 -9.72 1.49 -2.71
C GLN A 139 -9.33 2.91 -2.28
N TYR A 140 -9.68 3.33 -1.06
CA TYR A 140 -9.27 4.63 -0.53
C TYR A 140 -7.75 4.72 -0.37
N LEU A 141 -7.12 3.66 0.12
CA LEU A 141 -5.65 3.59 0.21
C LEU A 141 -5.01 3.60 -1.17
N VAL A 142 -5.55 2.86 -2.14
CA VAL A 142 -5.03 2.86 -3.52
C VAL A 142 -5.08 4.26 -4.13
N GLU A 143 -6.22 4.97 -4.02
CA GLU A 143 -6.34 6.33 -4.52
C GLU A 143 -5.39 7.30 -3.79
N LEU A 144 -5.21 7.15 -2.48
CA LEU A 144 -4.28 7.95 -1.69
C LEU A 144 -2.82 7.72 -2.13
N PHE A 145 -2.39 6.48 -2.26
CA PHE A 145 -1.04 6.15 -2.73
C PHE A 145 -0.81 6.65 -4.16
N LYS A 146 -1.81 6.49 -5.03
CA LYS A 146 -1.78 7.00 -6.40
C LYS A 146 -1.64 8.52 -6.46
N ALA A 147 -2.30 9.25 -5.56
CA ALA A 147 -2.14 10.70 -5.42
C ALA A 147 -0.70 11.08 -5.03
N TYR A 148 -0.01 10.24 -4.23
CA TYR A 148 1.43 10.37 -3.96
C TYR A 148 2.34 9.86 -5.08
N GLY A 149 1.77 9.29 -6.14
CA GLY A 149 2.50 8.71 -7.27
C GLY A 149 3.01 7.30 -7.03
N VAL A 150 2.47 6.61 -6.03
CA VAL A 150 2.83 5.25 -5.66
C VAL A 150 1.76 4.28 -6.17
N ASN A 151 2.15 3.26 -6.92
CA ASN A 151 1.23 2.23 -7.39
C ASN A 151 1.12 1.11 -6.35
N VAL A 152 -0.09 0.66 -6.05
CA VAL A 152 -0.31 -0.54 -5.24
C VAL A 152 -0.48 -1.74 -6.18
N ILE A 153 0.33 -2.77 -5.97
CA ILE A 153 0.38 -3.97 -6.80
C ILE A 153 0.03 -5.17 -5.92
N ILE A 154 -0.89 -5.99 -6.41
CA ILE A 154 -1.28 -7.25 -5.79
C ILE A 154 -0.51 -8.36 -6.51
N ALA A 155 0.34 -9.09 -5.78
CA ALA A 155 1.28 -10.04 -6.36
C ALA A 155 0.68 -11.42 -6.59
N LEU A 156 -0.13 -11.91 -5.66
CA LEU A 156 -0.67 -13.27 -5.64
C LEU A 156 -2.18 -13.24 -5.89
N GLN A 157 -2.69 -14.26 -6.60
CA GLN A 157 -4.12 -14.36 -6.91
C GLN A 157 -4.90 -15.27 -5.96
N GLU A 158 -4.21 -16.14 -5.21
CA GLU A 158 -4.84 -17.08 -4.28
C GLU A 158 -4.46 -16.78 -2.83
N GLU A 159 -5.46 -16.79 -1.96
CA GLU A 159 -5.30 -16.62 -0.52
C GLU A 159 -4.94 -17.96 0.16
N PRO A 160 -3.95 -17.98 1.08
CA PRO A 160 -3.66 -19.16 1.89
C PRO A 160 -4.85 -19.55 2.79
N LYS A 161 -5.00 -20.84 3.10
CA LYS A 161 -6.09 -21.37 3.95
C LYS A 161 -6.19 -20.70 5.34
N ASP A 162 -5.07 -20.30 5.92
CA ASP A 162 -5.00 -19.63 7.24
C ASP A 162 -5.71 -18.25 7.25
N HIS A 163 -6.08 -17.72 6.08
CA HIS A 163 -6.91 -16.53 5.97
C HIS A 163 -8.29 -16.64 6.58
N MET A 164 -8.90 -17.81 6.49
CA MET A 164 -10.29 -17.98 6.91
C MET A 164 -10.43 -17.72 8.42
N GLN A 165 -9.46 -18.22 9.20
CA GLN A 165 -9.37 -17.94 10.63
C GLN A 165 -9.20 -16.45 10.93
N GLU A 166 -8.33 -15.74 10.19
CA GLU A 166 -8.18 -14.29 10.39
C GLU A 166 -9.47 -13.51 10.06
N LEU A 167 -10.22 -13.94 9.04
CA LEU A 167 -11.50 -13.33 8.66
C LEU A 167 -12.58 -13.56 9.71
N GLU A 168 -12.61 -14.75 10.33
CA GLU A 168 -13.52 -15.07 11.44
C GLU A 168 -13.21 -14.22 12.67
N GLU A 169 -11.93 -14.11 13.05
CA GLU A 169 -11.49 -13.24 14.15
C GLU A 169 -11.87 -11.78 13.91
N ASP A 170 -11.62 -11.26 12.70
CA ASP A 170 -11.98 -9.90 12.30
C ASP A 170 -13.51 -9.71 12.30
N PHE A 171 -14.29 -10.70 11.86
CA PHE A 171 -15.75 -10.64 11.90
C PHE A 171 -16.29 -10.56 13.32
N VAL A 172 -15.77 -11.40 14.23
CA VAL A 172 -16.10 -11.36 15.66
C VAL A 172 -15.78 -9.98 16.24
N GLU A 173 -14.65 -9.38 15.88
CA GLU A 173 -14.25 -8.05 16.35
C GLU A 173 -15.22 -6.95 15.85
N VAL A 174 -15.64 -7.02 14.59
CA VAL A 174 -16.65 -6.12 14.01
C VAL A 174 -17.98 -6.26 14.75
N VAL A 175 -18.48 -7.49 14.95
CA VAL A 175 -19.73 -7.74 15.68
C VAL A 175 -19.66 -7.22 17.11
N LYS A 176 -18.56 -7.50 17.84
CA LYS A 176 -18.33 -6.99 19.19
C LYS A 176 -18.40 -5.46 19.23
N SER A 177 -17.75 -4.79 18.28
CA SER A 177 -17.76 -3.33 18.16
C SER A 177 -19.19 -2.79 17.99
N PHE A 178 -19.96 -3.34 17.05
CA PHE A 178 -21.36 -2.92 16.85
C PHE A 178 -22.26 -3.26 18.04
N ALA A 179 -22.19 -4.49 18.56
CA ALA A 179 -23.01 -4.94 19.68
C ALA A 179 -22.76 -4.09 20.93
N SER A 180 -21.51 -3.69 21.20
CA SER A 180 -21.18 -2.83 22.34
C SER A 180 -21.83 -1.44 22.25
N ARG A 181 -22.02 -0.91 21.04
CA ARG A 181 -22.64 0.39 20.79
C ARG A 181 -24.16 0.33 20.77
N ILE A 182 -24.74 -0.77 20.30
CA ILE A 182 -26.20 -0.96 20.22
C ILE A 182 -26.77 -1.34 21.59
N TYR A 183 -26.17 -2.32 22.27
CA TYR A 183 -26.72 -2.91 23.49
C TYR A 183 -25.97 -2.49 24.76
N GLY A 184 -24.76 -1.95 24.64
CA GLY A 184 -23.88 -1.68 25.78
C GLY A 184 -23.02 -2.91 26.13
N HIS A 185 -21.74 -2.66 26.42
CA HIS A 185 -20.67 -3.67 26.57
C HIS A 185 -20.87 -4.72 27.69
N ARG A 186 -21.89 -4.57 28.54
CA ARG A 186 -22.21 -5.49 29.66
C ARG A 186 -23.69 -5.90 29.69
N SER A 187 -24.42 -5.69 28.60
CA SER A 187 -25.80 -6.15 28.50
C SER A 187 -25.86 -7.65 28.27
N HIS A 188 -26.94 -8.28 28.71
CA HIS A 188 -27.22 -9.68 28.42
C HIS A 188 -27.34 -9.91 26.90
N GLU A 189 -27.90 -8.95 26.17
CA GLU A 189 -28.02 -8.96 24.71
C GLU A 189 -26.65 -8.94 24.02
N TYR A 190 -25.70 -8.13 24.51
CA TYR A 190 -24.32 -8.13 24.01
C TYR A 190 -23.68 -9.51 24.17
N GLU A 191 -23.74 -10.09 25.38
CA GLU A 191 -23.16 -11.42 25.64
C GLU A 191 -23.79 -12.50 24.76
N ARG A 192 -25.11 -12.45 24.56
CA ARG A 192 -25.81 -13.41 23.70
C ARG A 192 -25.35 -13.31 22.24
N VAL A 193 -25.30 -12.11 21.67
CA VAL A 193 -24.89 -11.90 20.26
C VAL A 193 -23.44 -12.32 20.04
N VAL A 194 -22.54 -11.92 20.93
CA VAL A 194 -21.12 -12.25 20.81
C VAL A 194 -20.91 -13.76 20.90
N ARG A 195 -21.55 -14.42 21.87
CA ARG A 195 -21.43 -15.87 22.05
C ARG A 195 -21.96 -16.65 20.83
N CYS A 196 -23.11 -16.24 20.28
CA CYS A 196 -23.63 -16.87 19.06
C CYS A 196 -22.66 -16.78 17.88
N VAL A 197 -21.95 -15.66 17.72
CA VAL A 197 -20.99 -15.49 16.62
C VAL A 197 -19.68 -16.23 16.88
N GLU A 198 -19.23 -16.28 18.14
CA GLU A 198 -18.04 -17.07 18.53
C GLU A 198 -18.26 -18.58 18.42
N ASP A 199 -19.50 -19.06 18.65
CA ASP A 199 -19.83 -20.49 18.55
C ASP A 199 -19.99 -20.91 17.08
N ALA A 200 -20.56 -20.06 16.23
CA ALA A 200 -20.71 -20.33 14.80
C ALA A 200 -19.37 -20.49 14.06
N GLY A 201 -18.28 -19.93 14.58
CA GLY A 201 -16.93 -20.08 14.03
C GLY A 201 -16.17 -21.32 14.53
N LYS A 202 -16.77 -22.16 15.39
CA LYS A 202 -16.11 -23.35 15.97
C LYS A 202 -16.66 -24.69 15.48
N ASP A 203 -17.70 -24.66 14.66
CA ASP A 203 -18.44 -25.86 14.23
C ASP A 203 -17.89 -26.55 12.97
N ASP A 204 -16.66 -26.24 12.53
CA ASP A 204 -15.93 -26.93 11.45
C ASP A 204 -14.63 -27.63 11.94
#